data_AF-A0A1I1JN86-F1
#
_entry.id   AF-A0A1I1JN86-F1
#
_cell.length_a   1.000
_cell.length_b   1.000
_cell.length_c   1.000
_cell.angle_alpha   90.00
_cell.angle_beta   90.00
_cell.angle_gamma   90.00
#
_symmetry.space_group_name_H-M   'P 1'
#
loop_
_entity.id
_entity.type
_entity.pdbx_description
1 polymer ?
#
loop_
_entity_poly.entity_id
_entity_poly.type
_entity_poly.pdbx_seq_one_letter_code
_entity_poly.pdbx_strand_id
1 'polypeptide(L)'
;MTNFRFFLLFISFLTFTSCNQKTGQLSSIETVKNEKIVSKENPKNEVEGTYINTTGDCPISVIISKDKNEYQYIFKTAIRTLKGKAKYSQNSSGEKYLVLEGIQWDEYEGDISNEEENDSVSPKDLEIPVGIDALYVKDTLTIQNYGNAMNSYTKISECGLKYIQLIKSNSKK
;
A
#
# COMPACT_ATOMS: atom_id res chain seq x y z
N MET A 1 -16.93 -65.02 29.86
CA MET A 1 -16.04 -65.04 28.69
C MET A 1 -16.69 -65.87 27.60
N THR A 2 -17.12 -65.24 26.51
CA THR A 2 -17.69 -65.89 25.32
C THR A 2 -17.38 -65.02 24.10
N ASN A 3 -17.01 -65.65 22.99
CA ASN A 3 -16.54 -64.99 21.77
C ASN A 3 -17.63 -65.00 20.67
N PHE A 4 -17.77 -63.91 19.89
CA PHE A 4 -18.04 -63.91 18.43
C PHE A 4 -18.03 -62.43 17.93
N ARG A 5 -17.20 -61.95 16.99
CA ARG A 5 -16.91 -62.27 15.56
C ARG A 5 -17.89 -61.69 14.51
N PHE A 6 -17.37 -60.65 13.83
CA PHE A 6 -17.32 -60.40 12.37
C PHE A 6 -18.40 -59.61 11.59
N PHE A 7 -17.86 -58.79 10.66
CA PHE A 7 -18.34 -58.40 9.31
C PHE A 7 -19.49 -57.37 9.18
N LEU A 8 -19.19 -56.15 8.71
CA LEU A 8 -19.29 -55.77 7.28
C LEU A 8 -18.83 -54.34 6.96
N LEU A 9 -18.24 -54.17 5.77
CA LEU A 9 -17.85 -52.90 5.17
C LEU A 9 -19.08 -52.16 4.63
N PHE A 10 -19.11 -50.83 4.74
CA PHE A 10 -19.81 -49.98 3.76
C PHE A 10 -18.99 -48.73 3.45
N ILE A 11 -18.35 -48.75 2.29
CA ILE A 11 -17.73 -47.57 1.65
C ILE A 11 -18.85 -46.79 0.97
N SER A 12 -19.03 -45.52 1.33
CA SER A 12 -19.95 -44.62 0.60
C SER A 12 -19.14 -43.65 -0.27
N PHE A 13 -19.14 -43.92 -1.57
CA PHE A 13 -18.63 -43.00 -2.59
C PHE A 13 -19.64 -41.86 -2.78
N LEU A 14 -19.26 -40.62 -2.48
CA LEU A 14 -20.04 -39.43 -2.84
C LEU A 14 -19.48 -38.80 -4.13
N THR A 15 -19.91 -39.30 -5.27
CA THR A 15 -19.67 -38.67 -6.58
C THR A 15 -20.70 -37.59 -6.84
N PHE A 16 -20.30 -36.32 -6.73
CA PHE A 16 -21.11 -35.21 -7.24
C PHE A 16 -21.07 -35.20 -8.77
N THR A 17 -22.21 -35.48 -9.38
CA THR A 17 -22.41 -35.45 -10.83
C THR A 17 -22.54 -33.99 -11.31
N SER A 18 -21.66 -33.56 -12.20
CA SER A 18 -21.76 -32.26 -12.86
C SER A 18 -22.76 -32.31 -14.01
N CYS A 19 -23.80 -31.46 -13.97
CA CYS A 19 -24.76 -31.33 -15.06
C CYS A 19 -24.21 -30.46 -16.19
N ASN A 20 -24.01 -31.09 -17.34
CA ASN A 20 -23.62 -30.44 -18.58
C ASN A 20 -24.89 -30.00 -19.34
N GLN A 21 -25.15 -28.69 -19.46
CA GLN A 21 -26.25 -28.18 -20.30
C GLN A 21 -25.69 -27.53 -21.57
N LYS A 22 -25.68 -28.32 -22.66
CA LYS A 22 -25.63 -27.80 -24.03
C LYS A 22 -27.05 -27.69 -24.57
N THR A 23 -27.45 -26.48 -24.96
CA THR A 23 -28.51 -26.22 -25.93
C THR A 23 -28.02 -25.08 -26.82
N GLY A 24 -28.22 -25.15 -28.14
CA GLY A 24 -27.46 -24.31 -29.07
C GLY A 24 -28.25 -23.74 -30.25
N GLN A 25 -27.48 -23.24 -31.22
CA GLN A 25 -27.86 -22.86 -32.58
C GLN A 25 -28.49 -21.47 -32.82
N LEU A 26 -27.60 -20.47 -32.84
CA LEU A 26 -27.27 -19.62 -33.99
C LEU A 26 -28.36 -19.32 -35.06
N SER A 27 -28.80 -18.07 -35.09
CA SER A 27 -28.98 -17.22 -36.29
C SER A 27 -29.19 -15.75 -35.84
N SER A 28 -28.96 -14.68 -36.62
CA SER A 28 -28.42 -14.54 -37.98
C SER A 28 -27.35 -13.42 -38.04
N ILE A 29 -27.48 -12.42 -38.94
CA ILE A 29 -26.62 -11.22 -39.10
C ILE A 29 -27.51 -10.03 -39.47
N GLU A 30 -27.34 -8.86 -38.84
CA GLU A 30 -27.33 -7.59 -39.59
C GLU A 30 -26.52 -6.48 -38.89
N THR A 31 -25.97 -5.57 -39.69
CA THR A 31 -24.95 -4.60 -39.30
C THR A 31 -25.56 -3.24 -39.00
N VAL A 32 -25.42 -2.74 -37.76
CA VAL A 32 -25.60 -1.31 -37.48
C VAL A 32 -24.33 -0.78 -36.83
N LYS A 33 -23.58 0.04 -37.59
CA LYS A 33 -22.54 0.89 -37.03
C LYS A 33 -23.18 1.83 -36.03
N ASN A 34 -22.83 1.70 -34.76
CA ASN A 34 -23.01 2.79 -33.82
C ASN A 34 -21.70 2.97 -33.09
N GLU A 35 -20.97 4.03 -33.48
CA GLU A 35 -19.77 4.47 -32.78
C GLU A 35 -20.18 4.95 -31.39
N LYS A 36 -20.29 4.01 -30.46
CA LYS A 36 -20.23 4.36 -29.05
C LYS A 36 -18.79 4.80 -28.82
N ILE A 37 -18.58 6.11 -28.93
CA ILE A 37 -17.35 6.79 -28.53
C ILE A 37 -17.14 6.43 -27.07
N VAL A 38 -16.37 5.36 -26.84
CA VAL A 38 -15.77 5.08 -25.55
C VAL A 38 -14.81 6.23 -25.38
N SER A 39 -15.24 7.22 -24.60
CA SER A 39 -14.37 8.28 -24.13
C SER A 39 -13.18 7.60 -23.49
N LYS A 40 -12.02 7.62 -24.16
CA LYS A 40 -10.75 7.45 -23.50
C LYS A 40 -10.73 8.54 -22.42
N GLU A 41 -11.04 8.17 -21.18
CA GLU A 41 -10.41 8.86 -20.06
C GLU A 41 -8.92 8.81 -20.40
N ASN A 42 -8.28 9.99 -20.48
CA ASN A 42 -6.84 10.06 -20.48
C ASN A 42 -6.35 9.19 -19.31
N PRO A 43 -5.25 8.42 -19.47
CA PRO A 43 -4.72 7.61 -18.38
C PRO A 43 -4.44 8.54 -17.21
N LYS A 44 -5.35 8.51 -16.24
CA LYS A 44 -5.38 9.39 -15.08
C LYS A 44 -4.06 9.14 -14.36
N ASN A 45 -3.17 10.14 -14.32
CA ASN A 45 -1.82 9.94 -13.77
C ASN A 45 -1.95 9.34 -12.38
N GLU A 46 -1.53 8.09 -12.22
CA GLU A 46 -2.18 7.19 -11.27
C GLU A 46 -2.14 7.71 -9.82
N VAL A 47 -1.02 8.33 -9.47
CA VAL A 47 -0.69 8.86 -8.14
C VAL A 47 -0.84 10.38 -8.00
N GLU A 48 -1.23 11.13 -9.03
CA GLU A 48 -1.48 12.57 -8.86
C GLU A 48 -2.75 12.81 -8.03
N GLY A 49 -2.67 13.75 -7.08
CA GLY A 49 -3.78 14.11 -6.22
C GLY A 49 -3.36 14.75 -4.90
N THR A 50 -4.35 15.18 -4.12
CA THR A 50 -4.14 15.61 -2.72
C THR A 50 -4.56 14.48 -1.81
N TYR A 51 -3.63 13.98 -1.00
CA TYR A 51 -3.85 12.93 0.00
C TYR A 51 -3.89 13.58 1.40
N ILE A 52 -4.84 13.17 2.23
CA ILE A 52 -5.06 13.75 3.57
C ILE A 52 -5.25 12.65 4.61
N ASN A 53 -4.70 12.86 5.80
CA ASN A 53 -5.09 12.12 7.00
C ASN A 53 -6.10 12.99 7.76
N THR A 54 -7.29 12.44 7.99
CA THR A 54 -8.39 13.09 8.73
C THR A 54 -8.68 12.38 10.05
N THR A 55 -7.79 11.49 10.50
CA THR A 55 -8.00 10.59 11.63
C THR A 55 -7.08 10.98 12.80
N GLY A 56 -7.68 11.40 13.92
CA GLY A 56 -6.96 11.75 15.14
C GLY A 56 -6.14 13.04 15.04
N ASP A 57 -5.21 13.20 15.97
CA ASP A 57 -4.47 14.45 16.20
C ASP A 57 -3.26 14.66 15.26
N CYS A 58 -3.22 13.95 14.14
CA CYS A 58 -2.13 13.99 13.15
C CYS A 58 -2.62 14.55 11.79
N PRO A 59 -2.78 15.88 11.66
CA PRO A 59 -3.16 16.52 10.40
C PRO A 59 -1.97 16.56 9.44
N ILE A 60 -1.89 15.57 8.55
CA ILE A 60 -0.90 15.50 7.47
C ILE A 60 -1.61 15.56 6.11
N SER A 61 -1.02 16.30 5.17
CA SER A 61 -1.42 16.26 3.76
C SER A 61 -0.22 16.16 2.83
N VAL A 62 -0.40 15.43 1.72
CA VAL A 62 0.59 15.26 0.67
C VAL A 62 -0.08 15.57 -0.66
N ILE A 63 0.40 16.60 -1.36
CA ILE A 63 -0.05 16.93 -2.71
C ILE A 63 0.99 16.37 -3.67
N ILE A 64 0.59 15.42 -4.52
CA ILE A 64 1.41 14.86 -5.59
C ILE A 64 0.96 15.48 -6.92
N SER A 65 1.92 16.06 -7.63
CA SER A 65 1.75 16.67 -8.94
C SER A 65 2.86 16.23 -9.89
N LYS A 66 2.60 16.20 -11.18
CA LYS A 66 3.56 15.80 -12.22
C LYS A 66 3.89 16.97 -13.13
N ASP A 67 5.15 17.42 -13.17
CA ASP A 67 5.63 18.31 -14.24
C ASP A 67 6.33 17.46 -15.29
N LYS A 68 5.82 17.50 -16.53
CA LYS A 68 6.23 16.64 -17.65
C LYS A 68 6.20 15.15 -17.27
N ASN A 69 7.35 14.61 -16.86
CA ASN A 69 7.56 13.20 -16.50
C ASN A 69 8.07 12.99 -15.07
N GLU A 70 8.31 14.06 -14.29
CA GLU A 70 8.80 13.97 -12.92
C GLU A 70 7.67 14.28 -11.92
N TYR A 71 7.44 13.39 -10.96
CA TYR A 71 6.52 13.67 -9.86
C TYR A 71 7.23 14.56 -8.81
N GLN A 72 6.47 15.50 -8.27
CA GLN A 72 6.85 16.41 -7.21
C GLN A 72 5.82 16.30 -6.10
N TYR A 73 6.23 16.57 -4.86
CA TYR A 73 5.34 16.59 -3.71
C TYR A 73 5.35 17.95 -3.00
N ILE A 74 4.23 18.24 -2.32
CA ILE A 74 4.16 19.20 -1.21
C ILE A 74 3.67 18.41 0.01
N PHE A 75 4.52 18.26 1.02
CA PHE A 75 4.24 17.56 2.27
C PHE A 75 3.97 18.61 3.35
N LYS A 76 2.85 18.51 4.05
CA LYS A 76 2.46 19.45 5.10
C LYS A 76 2.05 18.71 6.36
N THR A 77 2.54 19.19 7.49
CA THR A 77 2.12 18.79 8.84
C THR A 77 1.66 20.04 9.60
N ALA A 78 1.39 19.90 10.91
CA ALA A 78 1.11 21.04 11.77
C ALA A 78 2.30 22.02 11.90
N ILE A 79 3.55 21.56 11.72
CA ILE A 79 4.75 22.34 12.01
C ILE A 79 5.63 22.66 10.79
N ARG A 80 5.57 21.85 9.72
CA ARG A 80 6.41 22.03 8.52
C ARG A 80 5.63 21.91 7.21
N THR A 81 6.10 22.63 6.20
CA THR A 81 5.72 22.44 4.79
C THR A 81 6.98 22.24 3.97
N LEU A 82 7.15 21.05 3.42
CA LEU A 82 8.29 20.65 2.59
C LEU A 82 7.85 20.47 1.15
N LYS A 83 8.80 20.62 0.22
CA LYS A 83 8.62 20.32 -1.21
C LYS A 83 9.82 19.54 -1.71
N GLY A 84 9.58 18.60 -2.61
CA GLY A 84 10.65 17.79 -3.18
C GLY A 84 10.17 16.93 -4.33
N LYS A 85 11.03 16.00 -4.73
CA LYS A 85 10.75 15.01 -5.79
C LYS A 85 10.05 13.80 -5.20
N ALA A 86 9.12 13.24 -5.96
CA ALA A 86 8.50 11.97 -5.63
C ALA A 86 8.92 10.92 -6.66
N LYS A 87 9.38 9.75 -6.20
CA LYS A 87 9.68 8.61 -7.07
C LYS A 87 8.58 7.58 -6.95
N TYR A 88 7.89 7.33 -8.06
CA TYR A 88 6.91 6.25 -8.18
C TYR A 88 7.60 4.99 -8.72
N SER A 89 7.33 3.85 -8.09
CA SER A 89 7.82 2.54 -8.53
C SER A 89 6.78 1.45 -8.32
N GLN A 90 6.98 0.31 -8.98
CA GLN A 90 6.21 -0.90 -8.79
C GLN A 90 7.20 -2.07 -8.64
N ASN A 91 6.99 -2.94 -7.64
CA ASN A 91 7.83 -4.13 -7.44
C ASN A 91 7.36 -5.31 -8.31
N SER A 92 8.10 -6.43 -8.27
CA SER A 92 7.77 -7.66 -9.00
C SER A 92 6.44 -8.30 -8.59
N SER A 93 5.99 -8.09 -7.34
CA SER A 93 4.68 -8.52 -6.84
C SER A 93 3.52 -7.65 -7.34
N GLY A 94 3.82 -6.53 -8.02
CA GLY A 94 2.84 -5.55 -8.48
C GLY A 94 2.46 -4.51 -7.44
N GLU A 95 3.06 -4.52 -6.25
CA GLU A 95 2.85 -3.50 -5.21
C GLU A 95 3.51 -2.18 -5.64
N LYS A 96 2.84 -1.07 -5.34
CA LYS A 96 3.18 0.27 -5.84
C LYS A 96 3.68 1.12 -4.69
N TYR A 97 4.75 1.85 -4.91
CA TYR A 97 5.37 2.69 -3.89
C TYR A 97 5.58 4.11 -4.40
N LEU A 98 5.53 5.05 -3.45
CA LEU A 98 5.89 6.44 -3.67
C LEU A 98 6.92 6.84 -2.61
N VAL A 99 8.09 7.28 -3.04
CA VAL A 99 9.14 7.79 -2.13
C VAL A 99 9.18 9.31 -2.22
N LEU A 100 8.94 9.98 -1.10
CA LEU A 100 9.05 11.43 -0.94
C LEU A 100 10.50 11.78 -0.59
N GLU A 101 11.30 12.21 -1.58
CA GLU A 101 12.73 12.43 -1.41
C GLU A 101 13.05 13.68 -0.58
N GLY A 102 14.14 13.65 0.19
CA GLY A 102 14.65 14.82 0.91
C GLY A 102 13.99 15.11 2.26
N ILE A 103 13.08 14.26 2.74
CA ILE A 103 12.55 14.34 4.11
C ILE A 103 13.42 13.46 5.01
N GLN A 104 14.28 14.08 5.82
CA GLN A 104 15.03 13.38 6.87
C GLN A 104 14.06 12.85 7.93
N TRP A 105 14.31 11.64 8.45
CA TRP A 105 13.57 11.09 9.58
C TRP A 105 13.89 11.87 10.86
N ASP A 106 13.01 11.87 11.85
CA ASP A 106 13.23 12.65 13.07
C ASP A 106 14.06 11.86 14.10
N GLU A 107 13.92 10.52 14.15
CA GLU A 107 14.66 9.63 15.05
C GLU A 107 15.08 8.33 14.32
N TYR A 108 16.32 7.87 14.54
CA TYR A 108 16.82 6.59 14.00
C TYR A 108 17.93 6.03 14.90
N GLU A 109 17.64 4.94 15.61
CA GLU A 109 18.59 4.19 16.45
C GLU A 109 19.04 2.90 15.74
N GLY A 110 18.31 2.46 14.71
CA GLY A 110 18.68 1.31 13.88
C GLY A 110 18.53 -0.03 14.61
N ASP A 111 19.34 -1.02 14.21
CA ASP A 111 19.32 -2.37 14.78
C ASP A 111 19.96 -2.39 16.18
N ILE A 112 19.10 -2.41 17.21
CA ILE A 112 19.45 -2.43 18.64
C ILE A 112 19.38 -3.84 19.24
N SER A 113 19.27 -4.90 18.41
CA SER A 113 19.10 -6.28 18.90
C SER A 113 20.27 -6.86 19.70
N ASN A 114 21.43 -6.18 19.70
CA ASN A 114 22.67 -6.63 20.34
C ASN A 114 23.30 -5.55 21.26
N GLU A 115 22.51 -4.60 21.76
CA GLU A 115 23.01 -3.64 22.76
C GLU A 115 23.08 -4.32 24.13
N GLU A 116 24.29 -4.66 24.58
CA GLU A 116 24.53 -5.18 25.93
C GLU A 116 24.44 -4.05 26.96
N GLU A 117 23.75 -4.30 28.09
CA GLU A 117 23.36 -3.31 29.12
C GLU A 117 24.52 -2.51 29.80
N ASN A 118 25.78 -2.77 29.44
CA ASN A 118 26.96 -2.19 30.10
C ASN A 118 28.09 -1.76 29.15
N ASP A 119 27.90 -1.77 27.82
CA ASP A 119 28.87 -1.12 26.95
C ASP A 119 28.41 0.31 26.65
N SER A 120 29.20 1.29 27.06
CA SER A 120 29.01 2.70 26.71
C SER A 120 29.50 2.90 25.27
N VAL A 121 28.85 2.18 24.35
CA VAL A 121 29.06 2.32 22.91
C VAL A 121 28.76 3.79 22.61
N SER A 122 29.80 4.56 22.28
CA SER A 122 29.66 5.88 21.68
C SER A 122 28.54 5.78 20.65
N PRO A 123 27.53 6.66 20.67
CA PRO A 123 26.44 6.59 19.71
C PRO A 123 27.07 6.42 18.34
N LYS A 124 26.78 5.29 17.67
CA LYS A 124 27.27 5.08 16.31
C LYS A 124 26.86 6.33 15.55
N ASP A 125 27.76 6.87 14.73
CA ASP A 125 27.45 7.98 13.83
C ASP A 125 26.48 7.47 12.74
N LEU A 126 25.23 7.21 13.14
CA LEU A 126 24.17 6.67 12.33
C LEU A 126 23.66 7.81 11.47
N GLU A 127 23.96 7.74 10.18
CA GLU A 127 23.37 8.65 9.20
C GLU A 127 21.85 8.47 9.21
N ILE A 128 21.14 9.50 9.67
CA ILE A 128 19.68 9.48 9.76
C ILE A 128 19.12 9.36 8.33
N PRO A 129 18.26 8.36 8.03
CA PRO A 129 17.76 8.13 6.69
C PRO A 129 17.00 9.34 6.11
N VAL A 130 17.13 9.51 4.79
CA VAL A 130 16.49 10.59 4.04
C VAL A 130 15.57 10.02 2.98
N GLY A 131 14.30 10.40 3.07
CA GLY A 131 13.21 9.98 2.20
C GLY A 131 12.15 9.20 2.96
N ILE A 132 10.87 9.46 2.66
CA ILE A 132 9.74 8.73 3.24
C ILE A 132 9.08 7.88 2.16
N ASP A 133 9.15 6.58 2.31
CA ASP A 133 8.39 5.60 1.54
C ASP A 133 6.92 5.54 1.98
N ALA A 134 6.04 5.37 1.00
CA ALA A 134 4.63 5.10 1.19
C ALA A 134 4.16 4.00 0.24
N LEU A 135 3.48 2.99 0.79
CA LEU A 135 2.76 2.00 0.00
C LEU A 135 1.50 2.63 -0.61
N TYR A 136 1.31 2.49 -1.92
CA TYR A 136 0.16 3.01 -2.66
C TYR A 136 -0.83 1.90 -3.04
N VAL A 137 -2.04 1.96 -2.51
CA VAL A 137 -3.12 1.01 -2.84
C VAL A 137 -4.42 1.75 -3.15
N LYS A 138 -4.91 1.59 -4.38
CA LYS A 138 -6.12 2.21 -4.96
C LYS A 138 -6.10 3.73 -4.99
N ASP A 139 -6.21 4.36 -3.82
CA ASP A 139 -6.18 5.82 -3.60
C ASP A 139 -5.65 6.16 -2.18
N THR A 140 -4.93 5.25 -1.53
CA THR A 140 -4.37 5.43 -0.19
C THR A 140 -2.85 5.32 -0.21
N LEU A 141 -2.16 6.29 0.38
CA LEU A 141 -0.74 6.20 0.74
C LEU A 141 -0.64 5.77 2.21
N THR A 142 0.10 4.70 2.48
CA THR A 142 0.37 4.22 3.85
C THR A 142 1.86 4.33 4.15
N ILE A 143 2.21 5.16 5.13
CA ILE A 143 3.58 5.32 5.64
C ILE A 143 3.68 4.54 6.94
N GLN A 144 4.66 3.64 7.07
CA GLN A 144 5.08 3.16 8.39
C GLN A 144 5.95 4.24 9.04
N ASN A 145 5.45 4.83 10.12
CA ASN A 145 6.12 5.94 10.79
C ASN A 145 7.09 5.48 11.88
N TYR A 146 6.74 4.40 12.58
CA TYR A 146 7.51 3.86 13.70
C TYR A 146 8.06 2.47 13.40
N GLY A 147 9.24 2.20 13.96
CA GLY A 147 9.92 0.91 13.92
C GLY A 147 9.31 -0.17 14.82
N ASN A 148 10.18 -1.04 15.33
CA ASN A 148 9.86 -2.07 16.31
C ASN A 148 10.98 -2.15 17.37
N ALA A 149 10.82 -2.99 18.39
CA ALA A 149 11.77 -3.09 19.51
C ALA A 149 13.18 -3.60 19.15
N MET A 150 13.41 -4.06 17.92
CA MET A 150 14.74 -4.45 17.42
C MET A 150 15.28 -3.48 16.36
N ASN A 151 14.42 -2.66 15.74
CA ASN A 151 14.81 -1.63 14.78
C ASN A 151 14.01 -0.36 15.10
N SER A 152 14.60 0.52 15.90
CA SER A 152 13.93 1.69 16.47
C SER A 152 14.13 2.93 15.60
N TYR A 153 13.02 3.59 15.25
CA TYR A 153 12.98 4.81 14.43
C TYR A 153 11.61 5.49 14.50
N THR A 154 11.62 6.80 14.21
CA THR A 154 10.43 7.65 14.01
C THR A 154 10.65 8.55 12.80
N LYS A 155 9.83 8.42 11.74
CA LYS A 155 9.98 9.22 10.51
C LYS A 155 9.42 10.63 10.64
N ILE A 156 8.32 10.79 11.37
CA ILE A 156 7.53 12.02 11.56
C ILE A 156 7.09 12.05 13.02
N SER A 157 7.89 12.68 13.88
CA SER A 157 7.68 12.79 15.33
C SER A 157 6.46 13.62 15.68
N GLU A 158 6.05 14.57 14.83
CA GLU A 158 4.80 15.33 15.01
C GLU A 158 3.53 14.51 14.73
N CYS A 159 3.65 13.19 14.56
CA CYS A 159 2.54 12.27 14.33
C CYS A 159 2.67 10.96 15.12
N GLY A 160 1.98 10.85 16.26
CA GLY A 160 2.01 9.66 17.13
C GLY A 160 1.41 8.36 16.57
N LEU A 161 1.12 8.27 15.27
CA LEU A 161 0.51 7.10 14.64
C LEU A 161 1.57 6.13 14.11
N LYS A 162 1.49 4.84 14.48
CA LYS A 162 2.38 3.79 13.93
C LYS A 162 2.34 3.70 12.39
N TYR A 163 1.14 3.80 11.83
CA TYR A 163 0.89 3.83 10.40
C TYR A 163 0.06 5.06 10.05
N ILE A 164 0.58 5.90 9.16
CA ILE A 164 -0.09 7.11 8.70
C ILE A 164 -0.77 6.77 7.38
N GLN A 165 -2.10 6.77 7.38
CA GLN A 165 -2.91 6.55 6.18
C GLN A 165 -3.39 7.89 5.64
N LEU A 166 -2.97 8.22 4.42
CA LEU A 166 -3.35 9.43 3.70
C LEU A 166 -4.26 9.02 2.53
N ILE A 167 -5.53 9.39 2.60
CA ILE A 167 -6.54 9.03 1.61
C ILE A 167 -6.65 10.17 0.59
N LYS A 168 -6.72 9.82 -0.71
CA LYS A 168 -6.88 10.80 -1.79
C LYS A 168 -8.21 11.52 -1.66
N SER A 169 -8.15 12.83 -1.49
CA SER A 169 -9.30 13.71 -1.45
C SER A 169 -9.92 13.78 -2.85
N ASN A 170 -11.12 13.23 -2.99
CA ASN A 170 -11.92 13.28 -4.22
C ASN A 170 -12.58 14.66 -4.47
N SER A 171 -11.87 15.73 -4.12
CA SER A 171 -12.30 17.11 -4.30
C SER A 171 -12.30 17.47 -5.79
N LYS A 172 -13.39 17.13 -6.48
CA LYS A 172 -13.75 17.77 -7.75
C LYS A 172 -13.89 19.27 -7.47
N LYS A 173 -12.97 20.06 -8.02
CA LYS A 173 -13.00 21.52 -7.99
C LYS A 173 -13.44 22.06 -9.34
#